data_AF-A0A9C7UZK2-F1
#
_entry.id   AF-A0A9C7UZK2-F1
#
_cell.length_a   1.000
_cell.length_b   1.000
_cell.length_c   1.000
_cell.angle_alpha   90.00
_cell.angle_beta   90.00
_cell.angle_gamma   90.00
#
_symmetry.space_group_name_H-M   'P 1'
#
loop_
_entity.id
_entity.type
_entity.pdbx_description
1 polymer ?
#
loop_
_entity_poly.entity_id
_entity_poly.type
_entity_poly.pdbx_seq_one_letter_code
_entity_poly.pdbx_strand_id
1 'polypeptide(L)'
;NREYILKRTQETADLENEIADMEDILGNDNRVNKLIIEELRDISKKYGQPRRTMFLYDVEESAAVVEEPVKYGPVNIFLTREGYFKKIT
;
A
#
# COMPACT_ATOMS: atom_id res chain seq x y z
N ASN A 1 27.55 48.86 -15.71
CA ASN A 1 26.22 49.54 -15.80
C ASN A 1 25.26 48.90 -16.78
N ARG A 2 25.58 48.69 -18.07
CA ARG A 2 24.62 48.16 -19.06
C ARG A 2 24.12 46.73 -18.78
N GLU A 3 25.01 45.81 -18.42
CA GLU A 3 24.62 44.43 -18.05
C GLU A 3 23.74 44.36 -16.80
N TYR A 4 24.00 45.22 -15.81
CA TYR A 4 23.20 45.27 -14.58
C TYR A 4 21.77 45.71 -14.89
N ILE A 5 21.60 46.76 -15.70
CA ILE A 5 20.27 47.22 -16.14
C ILE A 5 19.57 46.10 -16.91
N LEU A 6 20.27 45.43 -17.85
CA LEU A 6 19.69 44.34 -18.63
C LEU A 6 19.20 43.17 -17.74
N LYS A 7 20.03 42.73 -16.79
CA LYS A 7 19.68 41.66 -15.84
C LYS A 7 18.50 42.06 -14.96
N ARG A 8 18.47 43.31 -14.48
CA ARG A 8 17.37 43.82 -13.65
C ARG A 8 16.07 43.93 -14.41
N THR A 9 16.09 44.38 -15.66
CA THR A 9 14.89 44.42 -16.49
C THR A 9 14.37 43.01 -16.77
N GLN A 10 15.26 42.06 -17.06
CA GLN A 10 14.87 40.66 -17.25
C GLN A 10 14.27 40.05 -15.99
N GLU A 11 14.93 40.20 -14.84
CA GLU A 11 14.45 39.70 -13.54
C GLU A 11 13.07 40.27 -13.20
N THR A 12 12.83 41.55 -13.48
CA THR A 12 11.53 42.19 -13.25
C THR A 12 10.45 41.58 -14.15
N ALA A 13 10.77 41.35 -15.43
CA ALA A 13 9.83 40.74 -16.37
C ALA A 13 9.52 39.27 -16.01
N ASP A 14 10.51 38.52 -15.55
CA ASP A 14 10.32 37.13 -15.11
C ASP A 14 9.39 37.07 -13.88
N LEU A 15 9.62 37.96 -12.89
CA LEU A 15 8.75 38.08 -11.72
C LEU A 15 7.33 38.51 -12.07
N GLU A 16 7.15 39.45 -12.99
CA GLU A 16 5.83 39.88 -13.46
C GLU A 16 5.07 38.71 -14.12
N ASN A 17 5.76 37.89 -14.92
CA ASN A 17 5.17 36.71 -15.54
C ASN A 17 4.80 35.64 -14.50
N GLU A 18 5.65 35.38 -13.51
CA GLU A 18 5.35 34.43 -12.44
C GLU A 18 4.14 34.86 -11.60
N ILE A 19 4.05 36.15 -11.27
CA ILE A 19 2.89 36.69 -10.53
C ILE A 19 1.61 36.50 -11.34
N ALA A 20 1.62 36.85 -12.63
CA ALA A 20 0.45 36.69 -13.49
C ALA A 20 0.00 35.23 -13.61
N ASP A 21 0.95 34.28 -13.71
CA ASP A 21 0.59 32.86 -13.75
C ASP A 21 0.02 32.36 -12.42
N MET A 22 0.58 32.78 -11.28
CA MET A 22 0.04 32.45 -9.96
C MET A 22 -1.37 33.01 -9.76
N GLU A 23 -1.62 34.24 -10.18
CA GLU A 23 -2.96 34.84 -10.13
C GLU A 23 -3.97 34.08 -11.01
N ASP A 24 -3.58 33.66 -12.21
CA ASP A 24 -4.46 32.87 -13.08
C ASP A 24 -4.74 31.46 -12.55
N ILE A 25 -3.75 30.84 -11.89
CA ILE A 25 -3.97 29.57 -11.17
C ILE A 25 -5.01 29.78 -10.07
N LEU A 26 -4.86 30.82 -9.23
CA LEU A 26 -5.78 31.09 -8.12
C LEU A 26 -7.18 31.50 -8.59
N GLY A 27 -7.28 32.14 -9.75
CA GLY A 27 -8.55 32.59 -10.33
C GLY A 27 -9.37 31.49 -11.04
N ASN A 28 -8.80 30.30 -11.25
CA ASN A 28 -9.43 29.25 -12.03
C ASN A 28 -9.28 27.86 -11.40
N ASP A 29 -10.36 27.35 -10.83
CA ASP A 29 -10.41 26.02 -10.18
C ASP A 29 -9.92 24.88 -11.09
N ASN A 30 -10.17 24.95 -12.41
CA ASN A 30 -9.69 23.93 -13.34
C ASN A 30 -8.16 23.94 -13.46
N ARG A 31 -7.52 25.12 -13.40
CA ARG A 31 -6.06 25.23 -13.39
C ARG A 31 -5.48 24.68 -12.10
N VAL A 32 -6.07 25.01 -10.95
CA VAL A 32 -5.67 24.44 -9.65
C VAL A 32 -5.72 22.91 -9.69
N ASN A 33 -6.85 22.35 -10.12
CA ASN A 33 -7.02 20.90 -10.19
C ASN A 33 -6.02 20.24 -11.15
N LYS A 34 -5.74 20.88 -12.29
CA LYS A 34 -4.75 20.38 -13.24
C LYS A 34 -3.35 20.34 -12.64
N LEU A 35 -2.93 21.40 -11.95
CA LEU A 35 -1.65 21.47 -11.26
C LEU A 35 -1.52 20.36 -10.20
N ILE A 36 -2.55 20.20 -9.35
CA ILE A 36 -2.58 19.15 -8.32
C ILE A 36 -2.43 17.76 -8.96
N ILE A 37 -3.11 17.48 -10.07
CA ILE A 37 -3.01 16.19 -10.76
C ILE A 37 -1.59 15.95 -11.29
N GLU A 38 -0.96 16.97 -11.86
CA GLU A 38 0.41 16.89 -12.37
C GLU A 38 1.40 16.60 -11.24
N GLU A 39 1.31 17.33 -10.12
CA GLU A 39 2.15 17.11 -8.93
C GLU A 39 1.96 15.71 -8.34
N LEU A 40 0.71 15.25 -8.18
CA LEU A 40 0.41 13.90 -7.68
C LEU A 40 0.96 12.81 -8.60
N ARG A 41 0.91 13.01 -9.92
CA ARG A 41 1.50 12.08 -10.89
C ARG A 41 3.01 12.00 -10.74
N ASP A 42 3.68 13.12 -10.54
CA ASP A 42 5.14 13.15 -10.39
C ASP A 42 5.58 12.55 -9.07
N ILE A 43 4.84 12.77 -7.98
CA ILE A 43 5.03 12.07 -6.70
C ILE A 43 4.84 10.56 -6.90
N SER A 44 3.77 10.14 -7.56
CA SER A 44 3.50 8.72 -7.83
C SER A 44 4.60 8.07 -8.67
N LYS A 45 5.18 8.79 -9.64
CA LYS A 45 6.30 8.28 -10.44
C LYS A 45 7.59 8.18 -9.64
N LYS A 46 7.88 9.20 -8.82
CA LYS A 46 9.13 9.28 -8.07
C LYS A 46 9.19 8.31 -6.89
N TYR A 47 8.06 8.05 -6.24
CA TYR A 47 7.99 7.29 -4.99
C TYR A 47 7.09 6.05 -5.06
N GLY A 48 6.45 5.78 -6.20
CA GLY A 48 5.60 4.60 -6.38
C GLY A 48 6.37 3.30 -6.24
N GLN A 49 5.76 2.32 -5.58
CA GLN A 49 6.29 0.96 -5.43
C GLN A 49 5.25 -0.06 -5.90
N PRO A 50 5.68 -1.21 -6.47
CA PRO A 50 4.75 -2.28 -6.83
C PRO A 50 4.04 -2.81 -5.57
N ARG A 51 2.80 -3.26 -5.74
CA ARG A 51 2.06 -3.88 -4.63
C ARG A 51 2.78 -5.14 -4.17
N ARG A 52 2.91 -5.30 -2.86
CA ARG A 52 3.56 -6.46 -2.22
C ARG A 52 2.58 -7.59 -1.92
N THR A 53 1.29 -7.34 -2.10
CA THR A 53 0.20 -8.26 -1.80
C THR A 53 -0.68 -8.45 -3.03
N MET A 54 -1.33 -9.61 -3.12
CA MET A 54 -2.28 -9.95 -4.18
C MET A 54 -3.67 -10.20 -3.57
N PHE A 55 -4.70 -9.98 -4.38
CA PHE A 55 -6.07 -10.39 -4.02
C PHE A 55 -6.27 -11.85 -4.43
N LEU A 56 -6.79 -12.66 -3.52
CA LEU A 56 -7.23 -14.03 -3.78
C LEU A 56 -8.75 -14.01 -3.84
N TYR A 57 -9.32 -14.34 -5.00
CA TYR A 57 -10.77 -14.32 -5.23
C TYR A 57 -11.42 -15.68 -4.95
N ASP A 58 -10.71 -16.77 -5.24
CA ASP A 58 -11.14 -18.13 -4.92
C ASP A 58 -10.22 -18.70 -3.84
N VAL A 59 -10.54 -18.41 -2.59
CA VAL A 59 -9.98 -19.16 -1.46
C VAL A 59 -10.94 -20.30 -1.21
N GLU A 60 -10.62 -21.50 -1.70
CA GLU A 60 -11.20 -22.71 -1.10
C GLU A 60 -10.83 -22.63 0.38
N GLU A 61 -11.84 -22.49 1.23
CA GLU A 61 -11.74 -22.45 2.69
C GLU A 61 -10.70 -23.49 3.08
N SER A 62 -9.53 -23.02 3.54
CA SER A 62 -8.32 -23.85 3.71
C SER A 62 -8.77 -25.17 4.28
N ALA A 63 -8.71 -26.25 3.49
CA ALA A 63 -9.32 -27.52 3.83
C ALA A 63 -8.95 -27.79 5.29
N ALA A 64 -9.95 -27.66 6.18
CA ALA A 64 -9.73 -27.86 7.60
C ALA A 64 -8.97 -29.17 7.67
N VAL A 65 -7.75 -29.16 8.22
CA VAL A 65 -6.89 -30.34 8.29
C VAL A 65 -7.81 -31.45 8.76
N VAL A 66 -8.16 -32.36 7.84
CA VAL A 66 -9.12 -33.40 8.14
C VAL A 66 -8.37 -34.26 9.14
N GLU A 67 -8.57 -34.01 10.43
CA GLU A 67 -8.06 -34.90 11.46
C GLU A 67 -8.58 -36.26 11.06
N GLU A 68 -7.66 -37.19 10.81
CA GLU A 68 -8.04 -38.55 10.44
C GLU A 68 -9.07 -39.01 11.49
N PRO A 69 -10.27 -39.46 11.08
CA PRO A 69 -11.27 -39.90 12.03
C PRO A 69 -10.63 -41.01 12.87
N VAL A 70 -10.42 -40.74 14.16
CA VAL A 70 -9.79 -41.69 15.08
C VAL A 70 -10.57 -42.98 14.99
N LYS A 71 -9.92 -44.07 14.57
CA LYS A 71 -10.57 -45.38 14.43
C LYS A 71 -10.99 -45.87 15.82
N TYR A 72 -12.26 -45.69 16.17
CA TYR A 72 -12.85 -46.25 17.39
C TYR A 72 -13.12 -47.75 17.18
N GLY A 73 -12.17 -48.59 17.58
CA GLY A 73 -12.40 -50.01 17.82
C GLY A 73 -12.60 -50.28 19.32
N PRO A 74 -13.21 -51.41 19.73
CA PRO A 74 -13.21 -51.81 21.12
C PRO A 74 -11.76 -52.00 21.59
N VAL A 75 -11.39 -51.36 22.70
CA VAL A 75 -10.04 -51.44 23.28
C VAL A 75 -10.11 -52.01 24.68
N ASN A 76 -9.11 -52.80 25.03
CA ASN A 76 -8.98 -53.34 26.38
C ASN A 76 -7.98 -52.49 27.17
N ILE A 77 -8.41 -51.99 28.33
CA ILE A 77 -7.60 -51.14 29.19
C ILE A 77 -7.30 -51.91 30.47
N PHE A 78 -6.02 -51.98 30.83
CA PHE A 78 -5.56 -52.63 32.06
C PHE A 78 -4.95 -51.61 33.02
N LEU A 79 -5.35 -51.68 34.29
CA LEU A 79 -4.80 -50.90 35.40
C LEU A 79 -4.36 -51.84 36.52
N THR A 80 -3.07 -51.84 36.88
CA THR A 80 -2.56 -52.63 38.00
C THR A 80 -2.67 -51.88 39.33
N ARG A 81 -2.65 -52.60 40.46
CA ARG A 81 -2.62 -51.98 41.80
C ARG A 81 -1.37 -51.14 42.05
N GLU A 82 -0.29 -51.41 41.33
CA GLU A 82 0.97 -50.67 41.38
C GLU A 82 0.96 -49.43 40.46
N GLY A 83 -0.16 -49.15 39.81
CA GLY A 83 -0.37 -47.92 39.03
C GLY A 83 0.03 -48.00 37.56
N TYR A 84 0.25 -49.21 37.01
CA TYR A 84 0.57 -49.36 35.59
C TYR A 84 -0.70 -49.32 34.74
N PHE A 85 -0.76 -48.36 33.80
CA PHE A 85 -1.89 -48.15 32.88
C PHE A 85 -1.48 -48.46 31.44
N LYS A 86 -2.16 -49.41 30.81
CA LYS A 86 -1.86 -49.81 29.42
C LYS A 86 -3.14 -50.03 28.60
N LYS A 87 -3.14 -49.46 27.40
CA LYS A 87 -4.09 -49.77 26.33
C LYS A 87 -3.56 -50.97 25.52
N ILE A 88 -4.38 -51.99 25.35
CA ILE A 88 -4.16 -53.11 24.43
C ILE A 88 -5.26 -53.04 23.36
N THR A 89 -4.83 -52.99 22.10
CA THR A 89 -5.72 -53.01 20.93
C THR A 89 -6.25 -54.41 20.71
#